data_AF-A0A1C5BD78-F1
#
_entry.id   AF-A0A1C5BD78-F1
#
_cell.length_a   1.000
_cell.length_b   1.000
_cell.length_c   1.000
_cell.angle_alpha   90.00
_cell.angle_beta   90.00
_cell.angle_gamma   90.00
#
_symmetry.space_group_name_H-M   'P 1'
#
loop_
_entity.id
_entity.type
_entity.pdbx_description
1 polymer ?
#
loop_
_entity_poly.entity_id
_entity_poly.type
_entity_poly.pdbx_seq_one_letter_code
_entity_poly.pdbx_strand_id
1 'polypeptide(L)'
;QTRSAEPLPVPSSVGALAEARRAALEEIDPGWCPVWDTGWQRCFRLAQNLLQDGGTVPVAAGKAIVQGEDLGRWVTTQRHGWEQLLPAQQWLLENVLGIEPAEEAERPVRRTQDDMWALNLAAARQFHAREGYLRVPRKHVEHLDGTAEDTAGPASRQAGAGEPVVIKLGAWLDIRKRAARLSA
;
A
#
# COMPACT_ATOMS: atom_id res chain seq x y z
N GLN A 1 50.15 30.26 27.19
CA GLN A 1 49.65 30.62 25.86
C GLN A 1 49.51 29.34 25.05
N THR A 2 48.32 28.75 25.04
CA THR A 2 47.98 27.64 24.13
C THR A 2 46.98 28.19 23.13
N ARG A 3 47.39 28.15 21.87
CA ARG A 3 46.75 28.76 20.71
C ARG A 3 45.54 27.89 20.34
N SER A 4 44.33 28.35 20.64
CA SER A 4 43.09 27.72 20.17
C SER A 4 43.07 27.77 18.63
N ALA A 5 43.08 26.60 18.00
CA ALA A 5 42.83 26.49 16.58
C ALA A 5 41.32 26.69 16.35
N GLU A 6 40.99 27.76 15.62
CA GLU A 6 39.65 28.03 15.11
C GLU A 6 39.26 26.92 14.11
N PRO A 7 38.09 26.28 14.25
CA PRO A 7 37.68 25.24 13.31
C PRO A 7 37.33 25.89 11.97
N LEU A 8 38.05 25.51 10.92
CA LEU A 8 37.79 25.95 9.55
C LEU A 8 36.35 25.57 9.12
N PRO A 9 35.64 26.45 8.40
CA PRO A 9 34.30 26.16 7.92
C PRO A 9 34.35 25.00 6.93
N VAL A 10 33.62 23.92 7.23
CA VAL A 10 33.42 22.81 6.31
C VAL A 10 32.71 23.32 5.05
N PRO A 11 33.27 23.11 3.85
CA PRO A 11 32.59 23.54 2.64
C PRO A 11 31.30 22.72 2.48
N SER A 12 30.18 23.44 2.52
CA SER A 12 28.85 22.96 2.12
C SER A 12 28.98 22.09 0.87
N SER A 13 28.53 20.84 0.94
CA SER A 13 28.57 19.92 -0.20
C SER A 13 27.74 20.49 -1.35
N VAL A 14 28.17 20.21 -2.58
CA VAL A 14 27.48 20.65 -3.81
C VAL A 14 25.99 20.28 -3.72
N GLY A 15 25.11 21.29 -3.65
CA GLY A 15 23.66 21.14 -3.54
C GLY A 15 23.06 21.46 -2.17
N ALA A 16 23.86 21.62 -1.11
CA ALA A 16 23.35 22.05 0.20
C ALA A 16 23.12 23.57 0.22
N LEU A 17 21.91 23.98 0.64
CA LEU A 17 21.57 25.38 0.83
C LEU A 17 22.43 25.98 1.95
N ALA A 18 22.85 27.23 1.78
CA ALA A 18 23.51 27.98 2.86
C ALA A 18 22.60 28.03 4.09
N GLU A 19 23.17 27.93 5.29
CA GLU A 19 22.39 27.86 6.55
C GLU A 19 21.43 29.04 6.71
N ALA A 20 21.89 30.26 6.37
CA ALA A 20 21.04 31.46 6.38
C ALA A 20 19.83 31.34 5.43
N ARG A 21 20.02 30.70 4.26
CA ARG A 21 18.93 30.49 3.30
C ARG A 21 17.96 29.42 3.79
N ARG A 22 18.46 28.37 4.42
CA ARG A 22 17.64 27.32 5.05
C ARG A 22 16.79 27.87 6.17
N ALA A 23 17.38 28.64 7.09
CA ALA A 23 16.66 29.30 8.18
C ALA A 23 15.54 30.23 7.67
N ALA A 24 15.81 31.02 6.63
CA ALA A 24 14.79 31.88 6.03
C ALA A 24 13.63 31.10 5.38
N LEU A 25 13.87 29.91 4.83
CA LEU A 25 12.80 29.07 4.29
C LEU A 25 11.99 28.39 5.40
N GLU A 26 12.65 28.00 6.48
CA GLU A 26 12.00 27.46 7.68
C GLU A 26 11.03 28.47 8.33
N GLU A 27 11.41 29.75 8.34
CA GLU A 27 10.55 30.84 8.83
C GLU A 27 9.30 31.06 7.95
N ILE A 28 9.42 30.83 6.63
CA ILE A 28 8.30 30.98 5.69
C ILE A 28 7.35 29.79 5.79
N ASP A 29 7.86 28.57 5.80
CA ASP A 29 7.08 27.34 5.88
C ASP A 29 7.91 26.26 6.56
N PRO A 30 7.71 25.96 7.85
CA PRO A 30 8.41 24.87 8.55
C PRO A 30 8.24 23.48 7.89
N GLY A 31 7.27 23.31 6.98
CA GLY A 31 7.04 22.11 6.19
C GLY A 31 7.70 22.10 4.81
N TRP A 32 8.57 23.06 4.48
CA TRP A 32 9.16 23.22 3.15
C TRP A 32 10.15 22.10 2.75
N CYS A 33 10.89 21.56 3.73
CA CYS A 33 11.86 20.47 3.54
C CYS A 33 11.53 19.29 4.47
N PRO A 34 10.41 18.60 4.23
CA PRO A 34 10.04 17.49 5.08
C PRO A 34 11.00 16.32 4.90
N VAL A 35 11.16 15.52 5.95
CA VAL A 35 12.04 14.34 5.97
C VAL A 35 11.46 13.11 5.25
N TRP A 36 10.21 13.19 4.78
CA TRP A 36 9.52 12.11 4.09
C TRP A 36 9.59 12.24 2.56
N ASP A 37 9.19 11.16 1.88
CA ASP A 37 9.22 11.08 0.43
C ASP A 37 8.36 12.14 -0.27
N THR A 38 8.87 12.67 -1.39
CA THR A 38 8.21 13.71 -2.19
C THR A 38 6.89 13.24 -2.80
N GLY A 39 6.72 11.94 -3.07
CA GLY A 39 5.46 11.36 -3.52
C GLY A 39 4.36 11.49 -2.48
N TRP A 40 4.70 11.30 -1.20
CA TRP A 40 3.76 11.54 -0.10
C TRP A 40 3.32 13.00 -0.05
N GLN A 41 4.27 13.93 -0.11
CA GLN A 41 3.98 15.37 -0.07
C GLN A 41 3.14 15.81 -1.26
N ARG A 42 3.39 15.27 -2.46
CA ARG A 42 2.57 15.52 -3.66
C ARG A 42 1.13 15.09 -3.45
N CYS A 43 0.90 13.83 -3.06
CA CYS A 43 -0.46 13.32 -2.84
C CYS A 43 -1.21 14.10 -1.75
N PHE A 44 -0.51 14.47 -0.67
CA PHE A 44 -1.06 15.33 0.38
C PHE A 44 -1.53 16.68 -0.18
N ARG A 45 -0.69 17.38 -0.97
CA ARG A 45 -1.06 18.67 -1.57
C ARG A 45 -2.20 18.53 -2.57
N LEU A 46 -2.24 17.46 -3.36
CA LEU A 46 -3.36 17.20 -4.27
C LEU A 46 -4.67 16.97 -3.51
N ALA A 47 -4.64 16.20 -2.42
CA ALA A 47 -5.81 16.00 -1.56
C ALA A 47 -6.23 17.30 -0.86
N GLN A 48 -5.27 18.11 -0.39
CA GLN A 48 -5.54 19.41 0.23
C GLN A 48 -6.22 20.37 -0.76
N ASN A 49 -5.69 20.48 -1.98
CA ASN A 49 -6.29 21.34 -3.02
C ASN A 49 -7.71 20.88 -3.37
N LEU A 50 -7.93 19.57 -3.48
CA LEU A 50 -9.26 19.01 -3.73
C LEU A 50 -10.27 19.45 -2.66
N LEU A 51 -9.88 19.46 -1.38
CA LEU A 51 -10.73 19.95 -0.29
C LEU A 51 -10.97 21.46 -0.37
N GLN A 52 -9.94 22.23 -0.70
CA GLN A 52 -10.06 23.69 -0.85
C GLN A 52 -11.01 24.08 -2.00
N ASP A 53 -11.06 23.26 -3.05
CA ASP A 53 -11.98 23.42 -4.18
C ASP A 53 -13.41 22.93 -3.87
N GLY A 54 -13.71 22.54 -2.62
CA GLY A 54 -15.02 22.07 -2.17
C GLY A 54 -15.29 20.58 -2.43
N GLY A 55 -14.26 19.82 -2.82
CA GLY A 55 -14.31 18.37 -2.92
C GLY A 55 -14.26 17.68 -1.55
N THR A 56 -14.28 16.35 -1.58
CA THR A 56 -14.14 15.51 -0.39
C THR A 56 -12.96 14.56 -0.54
N VAL A 57 -12.38 14.12 0.59
CA VAL A 57 -11.31 13.13 0.55
C VAL A 57 -11.86 11.79 0.03
N PRO A 58 -11.28 11.22 -1.04
CA PRO A 58 -11.72 9.94 -1.57
C PRO A 58 -11.32 8.80 -0.62
N VAL A 59 -12.30 8.01 -0.19
CA VAL A 59 -12.07 6.84 0.69
C VAL A 59 -11.93 5.52 -0.07
N ALA A 60 -12.12 5.53 -1.39
CA ALA A 60 -12.04 4.34 -2.24
C ALA A 60 -11.16 4.58 -3.47
N ALA A 61 -10.35 3.57 -3.82
CA ALA A 61 -9.47 3.61 -4.98
C ALA A 61 -10.23 3.88 -6.30
N GLY A 62 -9.59 4.60 -7.21
CA GLY A 62 -10.14 4.95 -8.53
C GLY A 62 -11.23 6.01 -8.53
N LYS A 63 -11.64 6.53 -7.37
CA LYS A 63 -12.66 7.59 -7.26
C LYS A 63 -12.14 8.98 -7.57
N ALA A 64 -10.86 9.23 -7.33
CA ALA A 64 -10.21 10.50 -7.65
C ALA A 64 -8.79 10.24 -8.14
N ILE A 65 -8.60 10.40 -9.45
CA ILE A 65 -7.29 10.38 -10.08
C ILE A 65 -6.95 11.82 -10.46
N VAL A 66 -6.00 12.41 -9.75
CA VAL A 66 -5.60 13.81 -9.95
C VAL A 66 -4.13 13.81 -10.34
N GLN A 67 -3.83 14.39 -11.52
CA GLN A 67 -2.46 14.43 -12.06
C GLN A 67 -1.78 13.04 -12.14
N GLY A 68 -2.55 11.99 -12.37
CA GLY A 68 -2.07 10.60 -12.46
C GLY A 68 -1.95 9.87 -11.12
N GLU A 69 -2.17 10.55 -9.99
CA GLU A 69 -2.16 9.94 -8.67
C GLU A 69 -3.58 9.51 -8.26
N ASP A 70 -3.74 8.25 -7.86
CA ASP A 70 -4.99 7.71 -7.30
C ASP A 70 -5.07 8.06 -5.81
N LEU A 71 -5.74 9.17 -5.50
CA LEU A 71 -5.84 9.70 -4.15
C LEU A 71 -6.63 8.75 -3.23
N GLY A 72 -7.63 8.04 -3.78
CA GLY A 72 -8.38 7.06 -2.99
C GLY A 72 -7.50 5.91 -2.52
N ARG A 73 -6.69 5.35 -3.44
CA ARG A 73 -5.69 4.33 -3.07
C ARG A 73 -4.66 4.87 -2.08
N TRP A 74 -4.21 6.10 -2.27
CA TRP A 74 -3.24 6.73 -1.38
C TRP A 74 -3.79 6.90 0.04
N VAL A 75 -5.02 7.40 0.19
CA VAL A 75 -5.74 7.53 1.48
C VAL A 75 -5.86 6.17 2.17
N THR A 76 -6.34 5.14 1.45
CA THR A 76 -6.44 3.78 2.00
C THR A 76 -5.08 3.28 2.52
N THR A 77 -4.00 3.57 1.81
CA THR A 77 -2.64 3.20 2.23
C THR A 77 -2.22 3.93 3.50
N GLN A 78 -2.56 5.22 3.64
CA GLN A 78 -2.26 5.98 4.87
C GLN A 78 -3.04 5.42 6.06
N ARG A 79 -4.34 5.15 5.90
CA ARG A 79 -5.21 4.63 6.97
C ARG A 79 -4.74 3.27 7.48
N HIS A 80 -4.33 2.36 6.59
CA HIS A 80 -3.84 1.03 7.00
C HIS A 80 -2.38 1.04 7.48
N GLY A 81 -1.58 2.00 7.01
CA GLY A 81 -0.17 2.15 7.37
C GLY A 81 0.09 3.14 8.50
N TRP A 82 -0.94 3.51 9.27
CA TRP A 82 -0.91 4.66 10.18
C TRP A 82 0.25 4.64 11.18
N GLU A 83 0.53 3.47 11.77
CA GLU A 83 1.61 3.28 12.75
C GLU A 83 3.03 3.40 12.15
N GLN A 84 3.16 3.40 10.81
CA GLN A 84 4.44 3.60 10.13
C GLN A 84 4.68 5.07 9.74
N LEU A 85 3.67 5.92 9.91
CA LEU A 85 3.77 7.35 9.61
C LEU A 85 4.52 8.08 10.71
N LEU A 86 5.27 9.11 10.32
CA LEU A 86 5.87 10.02 11.28
C LEU A 86 4.77 10.83 12.01
N PRO A 87 5.00 11.26 13.27
CA PRO A 87 4.00 12.03 14.02
C PRO A 87 3.47 13.26 13.28
N ALA A 88 4.33 13.97 12.56
CA ALA A 88 3.92 15.11 11.74
C ALA A 88 3.04 14.71 10.54
N GLN A 89 3.24 13.52 9.95
CA GLN A 89 2.36 13.02 8.89
C GLN A 89 0.97 12.69 9.47
N GLN A 90 0.91 12.02 10.62
CA GLN A 90 -0.36 11.72 11.29
C GLN A 90 -1.13 13.00 11.61
N TRP A 91 -0.44 13.99 12.20
CA TRP A 91 -1.03 15.28 12.51
C TRP A 91 -1.59 15.99 11.28
N LEU A 92 -0.85 16.02 10.16
CA LEU A 92 -1.32 16.61 8.90
C LEU A 92 -2.54 15.89 8.32
N LEU A 93 -2.52 14.56 8.31
CA LEU A 93 -3.64 13.76 7.79
C LEU A 93 -4.91 13.99 8.61
N GLU A 94 -4.79 13.98 9.93
CA GLU A 94 -5.91 14.17 10.85
C GLU A 94 -6.44 15.61 10.80
N ASN A 95 -5.57 16.60 10.96
CA ASN A 95 -5.98 17.99 11.19
C ASN A 95 -6.21 18.78 9.91
N VAL A 96 -5.58 18.40 8.79
CA VAL A 96 -5.74 19.10 7.51
C VAL A 96 -6.68 18.36 6.56
N LEU A 97 -6.62 17.02 6.53
CA LEU A 97 -7.42 16.23 5.60
C LEU A 97 -8.59 15.48 6.27
N GLY A 98 -8.68 15.44 7.60
CA GLY A 98 -9.72 14.68 8.31
C GLY A 98 -9.61 13.17 8.09
N ILE A 99 -8.39 12.66 7.86
CA ILE A 99 -8.14 11.23 7.66
C ILE A 99 -7.74 10.61 8.99
N GLU A 100 -8.43 9.54 9.36
CA GLU A 100 -8.22 8.79 10.60
C GLU A 100 -7.66 7.38 10.31
N PRO A 101 -6.95 6.74 11.26
CA PRO A 101 -6.49 5.37 11.12
C PRO A 101 -7.64 4.41 10.77
N ALA A 102 -7.33 3.36 10.02
CA ALA A 102 -8.31 2.31 9.73
C ALA A 102 -8.66 1.54 11.02
N GLU A 103 -9.95 1.41 11.30
CA GLU A 103 -10.44 0.53 12.37
C GLU A 103 -10.06 -0.94 12.09
N GLU A 104 -10.00 -1.76 13.14
CA GLU A 104 -9.62 -3.17 13.00
C GLU A 104 -10.57 -3.93 12.05
N ALA A 105 -11.86 -3.57 12.02
CA ALA A 105 -12.84 -4.15 11.12
C ALA A 105 -12.66 -3.74 9.64
N GLU A 106 -11.97 -2.62 9.38
CA GLU A 106 -11.66 -2.14 8.03
C GLU A 106 -10.36 -2.71 7.49
N ARG A 107 -9.47 -3.19 8.37
CA ARG A 107 -8.18 -3.74 7.95
C ARG A 107 -8.41 -5.03 7.15
N PRO A 108 -7.82 -5.15 5.94
CA PRO A 108 -7.95 -6.37 5.18
C PRO A 108 -7.32 -7.53 5.96
N VAL A 109 -8.14 -8.51 6.32
CA VAL A 109 -7.66 -9.72 6.98
C VAL A 109 -6.68 -10.42 6.05
N ARG A 110 -5.41 -10.47 6.46
CA ARG A 110 -4.40 -11.25 5.73
C ARG A 110 -4.83 -12.71 5.76
N ARG A 111 -5.16 -13.26 4.60
CA ARG A 111 -5.41 -14.70 4.45
C ARG A 111 -4.17 -15.46 4.90
N THR A 112 -4.38 -16.48 5.71
CA THR A 112 -3.28 -17.34 6.16
C THR A 112 -2.72 -18.13 4.98
N GLN A 113 -1.52 -18.69 5.15
CA GLN A 113 -0.96 -19.59 4.15
C GLN A 113 -1.87 -20.81 3.91
N ASP A 114 -2.53 -21.29 4.96
CA ASP A 114 -3.48 -22.41 4.88
C ASP A 114 -4.75 -22.03 4.12
N ASP A 115 -5.31 -20.84 4.35
CA ASP A 115 -6.46 -20.33 3.58
C ASP A 115 -6.11 -20.20 2.09
N MET A 116 -4.94 -19.64 1.79
CA MET A 116 -4.45 -19.51 0.42
C MET A 116 -4.20 -20.88 -0.20
N TRP A 117 -3.72 -21.86 0.58
CA TRP A 117 -3.56 -23.21 0.09
C TRP A 117 -4.92 -23.84 -0.24
N ALA A 118 -5.87 -23.79 0.69
CA ALA A 118 -7.21 -24.32 0.47
C ALA A 118 -7.88 -23.73 -0.79
N LEU A 119 -7.77 -22.41 -1.00
CA LEU A 119 -8.27 -21.75 -2.22
C LEU A 119 -7.58 -22.24 -3.49
N ASN A 120 -6.25 -22.37 -3.50
CA ASN A 120 -5.53 -22.89 -4.66
C ASN A 120 -5.88 -24.36 -4.96
N LEU A 121 -6.10 -25.17 -3.93
CA LEU A 121 -6.55 -26.55 -4.08
C LEU A 121 -7.97 -26.63 -4.64
N ALA A 122 -8.89 -25.80 -4.14
CA ALA A 122 -10.24 -25.69 -4.66
C ALA A 122 -10.23 -25.29 -6.15
N ALA A 123 -9.43 -24.29 -6.51
CA ALA A 123 -9.26 -23.86 -7.91
C ALA A 123 -8.69 -24.98 -8.79
N ALA A 124 -7.70 -25.73 -8.30
CA ALA A 124 -7.16 -26.88 -9.02
C ALA A 124 -8.21 -27.98 -9.23
N ARG A 125 -9.05 -28.26 -8.22
CA ARG A 125 -10.15 -29.23 -8.30
C ARG A 125 -11.21 -28.79 -9.30
N GLN A 126 -11.63 -27.52 -9.26
CA GLN A 126 -12.59 -26.96 -10.21
C GLN A 126 -12.08 -27.05 -11.66
N PHE A 127 -10.83 -26.63 -11.90
CA PHE A 127 -10.21 -26.74 -13.21
C PHE A 127 -10.14 -28.19 -13.68
N HIS A 128 -9.68 -29.10 -12.81
CA HIS A 128 -9.56 -30.52 -13.16
C HIS A 128 -10.92 -31.18 -13.43
N ALA A 129 -11.96 -30.82 -12.68
CA ALA A 129 -13.30 -31.33 -12.91
C ALA A 129 -13.86 -30.90 -14.28
N ARG A 130 -13.53 -29.68 -14.73
CA ARG A 130 -13.94 -29.15 -16.04
C ARG A 130 -13.13 -29.72 -17.20
N GLU A 131 -11.81 -29.81 -17.04
CA GLU A 131 -10.89 -30.07 -18.16
C GLU A 131 -10.37 -31.52 -18.19
N GLY A 132 -10.39 -32.23 -17.07
CA GLY A 132 -9.83 -33.58 -16.93
C GLY A 132 -8.30 -33.65 -16.85
N TYR A 133 -7.60 -32.51 -16.80
CA TYR A 133 -6.14 -32.44 -16.66
C TYR A 133 -5.72 -31.24 -15.80
N LEU A 134 -4.46 -31.22 -15.32
CA LEU A 134 -3.90 -30.15 -14.48
C LEU A 134 -2.67 -29.47 -15.09
N ARG A 135 -2.56 -29.49 -16.42
CA ARG A 135 -1.56 -28.75 -17.20
C ARG A 135 -2.06 -27.33 -17.51
N VAL A 136 -2.15 -26.52 -16.47
CA VAL A 136 -2.68 -25.16 -16.55
C VAL A 136 -1.64 -24.20 -17.17
N PRO A 137 -1.99 -23.39 -18.19
CA PRO A 137 -1.11 -22.35 -18.73
C PRO A 137 -0.70 -21.32 -17.66
N ARG A 138 0.54 -20.83 -17.66
CA ARG A 138 1.07 -19.95 -16.61
C ARG A 138 0.22 -18.68 -16.37
N LYS A 139 -0.38 -18.12 -17.41
CA LYS A 139 -1.24 -16.92 -17.34
C LYS A 139 -2.70 -17.21 -16.98
N HIS A 140 -3.08 -18.48 -16.84
CA HIS A 140 -4.45 -18.87 -16.53
C HIS A 140 -4.87 -18.39 -15.15
N VAL A 141 -6.11 -17.92 -15.09
CA VAL A 141 -6.80 -17.45 -13.91
C VAL A 141 -8.08 -18.26 -13.77
N GLU A 142 -8.27 -18.84 -12.59
CA GLU A 142 -9.47 -19.60 -12.23
C GLU A 142 -10.35 -18.73 -11.33
N HIS A 143 -11.65 -18.70 -11.59
CA HIS A 143 -12.62 -17.95 -10.81
C HIS A 143 -13.41 -18.94 -9.95
N LEU A 144 -13.27 -18.86 -8.63
CA LEU A 144 -14.04 -19.67 -7.70
C LEU A 144 -15.35 -18.97 -7.37
N ASP A 145 -16.47 -19.63 -7.57
CA ASP A 145 -17.77 -19.13 -7.11
C ASP A 145 -17.79 -19.15 -5.58
N GLY A 146 -18.26 -18.07 -4.96
CA GLY A 146 -18.14 -17.80 -3.51
C GLY A 146 -18.89 -18.76 -2.58
N THR A 147 -19.37 -19.91 -3.04
CA THR A 147 -20.01 -20.94 -2.21
C THR A 147 -18.96 -21.91 -1.67
N ALA A 148 -18.12 -21.42 -0.76
CA ALA A 148 -17.24 -22.25 0.05
C ALA A 148 -17.82 -22.37 1.47
N GLU A 149 -19.00 -22.99 1.61
CA GLU A 149 -19.51 -23.39 2.93
C GLU A 149 -18.57 -24.41 3.62
N ASP A 150 -17.73 -25.10 2.85
CA ASP A 150 -16.81 -26.14 3.36
C ASP A 150 -15.37 -25.67 3.62
N THR A 151 -15.08 -24.35 3.58
CA THR A 151 -13.74 -23.83 3.87
C THR A 151 -13.77 -22.68 4.87
N ALA A 152 -14.54 -22.85 5.95
CA ALA A 152 -14.63 -21.89 7.03
C ALA A 152 -13.39 -21.95 7.94
N GLY A 153 -12.31 -21.28 7.54
CA GLY A 153 -11.43 -20.60 8.49
C GLY A 153 -12.14 -19.36 9.05
N PRO A 154 -11.81 -18.89 10.28
CA PRO A 154 -12.55 -17.83 10.98
C PRO A 154 -12.53 -16.45 10.28
N ALA A 155 -11.76 -16.29 9.18
CA ALA A 155 -11.62 -15.07 8.39
C ALA A 155 -12.69 -14.88 7.29
N SER A 156 -13.65 -15.80 7.15
CA SER A 156 -14.63 -15.82 6.06
C SER A 156 -15.80 -14.83 6.20
N ARG A 157 -15.89 -14.06 7.29
CA ARG A 157 -17.05 -13.17 7.56
C ARG A 157 -17.03 -11.81 6.86
N GLN A 158 -16.02 -11.52 6.03
CA GLN A 158 -15.85 -10.20 5.41
C GLN A 158 -15.52 -10.24 3.92
N ALA A 159 -15.97 -11.29 3.22
CA ALA A 159 -16.15 -11.22 1.77
C ALA A 159 -17.62 -10.90 1.51
N GLY A 160 -17.90 -9.81 0.81
CA GLY A 160 -19.25 -9.50 0.34
C GLY A 160 -19.84 -10.72 -0.37
N ALA A 161 -21.05 -11.10 0.02
CA ALA A 161 -21.73 -12.27 -0.53
C ALA A 161 -21.81 -12.16 -2.06
N GLY A 162 -21.06 -13.01 -2.77
CA GLY A 162 -21.27 -13.28 -4.20
C GLY A 162 -20.15 -12.87 -5.16
N GLU A 163 -19.05 -12.26 -4.75
CA GLU A 163 -17.96 -11.96 -5.70
C GLU A 163 -17.04 -13.18 -5.94
N PRO A 164 -16.77 -13.56 -7.20
CA PRO A 164 -15.92 -14.71 -7.51
C PRO A 164 -14.48 -14.46 -7.07
N VAL A 165 -13.90 -15.41 -6.33
CA VAL A 165 -12.50 -15.33 -5.88
C VAL A 165 -11.57 -15.69 -7.04
N VAL A 166 -10.75 -14.74 -7.45
CA VAL A 166 -9.84 -14.85 -8.60
C VAL A 166 -8.50 -15.47 -8.17
N ILE A 167 -8.18 -16.66 -8.70
CA ILE A 167 -6.97 -17.43 -8.36
C ILE A 167 -6.05 -17.56 -9.58
N LYS A 168 -4.79 -17.11 -9.46
CA LYS A 168 -3.75 -17.28 -10.50
C LYS A 168 -3.20 -18.72 -10.53
N LEU A 169 -4.08 -19.67 -10.83
CA LEU A 169 -3.82 -21.11 -10.76
C LEU A 169 -2.60 -21.53 -11.60
N GLY A 170 -2.44 -20.95 -12.79
CA GLY A 170 -1.30 -21.23 -13.68
C GLY A 170 0.06 -20.88 -13.09
N ALA A 171 0.15 -19.73 -12.41
CA ALA A 171 1.38 -19.29 -11.76
C ALA A 171 1.71 -20.16 -10.54
N TRP A 172 0.70 -20.50 -9.74
CA TRP A 172 0.86 -21.34 -8.55
C TRP A 172 1.38 -22.75 -8.89
N LEU A 173 0.79 -23.41 -9.90
CA LEU A 173 1.25 -24.73 -10.36
C LEU A 173 2.66 -24.69 -10.98
N ASP A 174 3.01 -23.62 -11.69
CA ASP A 174 4.36 -23.45 -12.25
C ASP A 174 5.41 -23.32 -11.14
N ILE A 175 5.15 -22.54 -10.09
CA ILE A 175 6.04 -22.42 -8.92
C ILE A 175 6.24 -23.78 -8.25
N ARG A 176 5.16 -24.56 -8.04
CA ARG A 176 5.23 -25.89 -7.42
C ARG A 176 6.03 -26.89 -8.26
N LYS A 177 5.86 -26.87 -9.59
CA LYS A 177 6.67 -27.70 -10.51
C LYS A 177 8.15 -27.35 -10.44
N ARG A 178 8.50 -26.05 -10.37
CA ARG A 178 9.89 -25.62 -10.22
C ARG A 178 10.47 -26.02 -8.89
N ALA A 179 9.72 -25.86 -7.80
CA ALA A 179 10.15 -26.28 -6.46
C ALA A 179 10.47 -27.78 -6.40
N ALA A 180 9.61 -28.64 -6.97
CA ALA A 180 9.83 -30.09 -7.01
C ALA A 180 11.08 -30.50 -7.81
N ARG A 181 11.49 -29.71 -8.82
CA ARG A 181 12.72 -29.94 -9.61
C ARG A 181 13.99 -29.51 -8.88
N LEU A 182 13.89 -28.61 -7.91
CA LEU A 182 15.02 -28.15 -7.10
C LEU A 182 15.29 -29.06 -5.90
N SER A 183 14.31 -29.90 -5.54
CA SER A 183 14.40 -30.87 -4.44
C SER A 183 14.73 -32.31 -4.90
N ALA A 184 15.03 -32.51 -6.19
CA ALA A 184 15.34 -33.80 -6.81
C ALA A 184 16.76 -33.77 -7.41
#